data_AF-A0A165LV48-F1
#
_entry.id   AF-A0A165LV48-F1
#
_cell.length_a   1.000
_cell.length_b   1.000
_cell.length_c   1.000
_cell.angle_alpha   90.00
_cell.angle_beta   90.00
_cell.angle_gamma   90.00
#
_symmetry.space_group_name_H-M   'P 1'
#
loop_
_entity.id
_entity.type
_entity.pdbx_description
1 polymer ?
#
loop_
_entity_poly.entity_id
_entity_poly.type
_entity_poly.pdbx_seq_one_letter_code
_entity_poly.pdbx_strand_id
1 'polypeptide(L)'
;MDTIAEHLLPALRDAHCPTFCTDCTLHPLEVLLKLHPTTHTNALILRQRHHELLTTIMNFLTTPRSDEDLNILRDSLLHASCACPLRSQHASSPVSAGDTTGDALQALAYTISAVLEAAPDMLRTQLFSRKGLWPRSPTDLLPRPPQETLTSLLAWADRAERSQRRTQTRVACNILHLLLTVCRPELLPELFVHETRLLCIDIMVRQLVAAAADIGNNAMSESPLLCIETVVDVFHIITYGLGSQTDDWAVFAWDSEPRLIRALDAAWHCVDETTHLDLKSMIMILQNYLATLTGRYELLSQPILDAFQAISSSADIYMHIYFLLKAVDGSVECNYLECRKHTRDIEGGRLRKCGSCRLTRYCSRECQKRHWVAQPLPHRLICPALTEIFQFAPLSISSAAFGVMCRTSPRPHSFFHLVYSFLCQDEALNFRITRRWLVTLSICCVFSFQCRT
;
A
#
# COMPACT_ATOMS: atom_id res chain seq x y z
N MET A 1 18.35 9.26 -19.10
CA MET A 1 17.57 8.04 -18.83
C MET A 1 17.79 6.96 -19.86
N ASP A 2 17.51 7.20 -21.15
CA ASP A 2 17.63 6.16 -22.20
C ASP A 2 19.00 5.45 -22.21
N THR A 3 20.10 6.19 -22.21
CA THR A 3 21.46 5.61 -22.18
C THR A 3 21.73 4.73 -20.96
N ILE A 4 21.25 5.13 -19.77
CA ILE A 4 21.43 4.35 -18.53
C ILE A 4 20.61 3.06 -18.64
N ALA A 5 19.38 3.15 -19.12
CA ALA A 5 18.49 2.01 -19.25
C ALA A 5 19.01 0.97 -20.24
N GLU A 6 19.52 1.42 -21.39
CA GLU A 6 20.12 0.56 -22.43
C GLU A 6 21.37 -0.17 -21.93
N HIS A 7 22.20 0.48 -21.11
CA HIS A 7 23.38 -0.15 -20.50
C HIS A 7 23.01 -1.12 -19.38
N LEU A 8 22.01 -0.76 -18.55
CA LEU A 8 21.64 -1.55 -17.38
C LEU A 8 20.91 -2.84 -17.74
N LEU A 9 20.07 -2.82 -18.78
CA LEU A 9 19.28 -3.97 -19.20
C LEU A 9 20.12 -5.25 -19.42
N PRO A 10 21.14 -5.28 -20.31
CA PRO A 10 21.93 -6.50 -20.53
C PRO A 10 22.65 -6.95 -19.26
N ALA A 11 23.08 -6.02 -18.40
CA ALA A 11 23.82 -6.30 -17.18
C ALA A 11 22.95 -6.88 -16.05
N LEU A 12 21.62 -6.78 -16.15
CA LEU A 12 20.65 -7.34 -15.21
C LEU A 12 19.97 -8.63 -15.69
N ARG A 13 20.24 -9.08 -16.92
CA ARG A 13 19.54 -10.26 -17.50
C ARG A 13 19.76 -11.53 -16.69
N ASP A 14 20.95 -11.72 -16.15
CA ASP A 14 21.23 -12.77 -15.17
C ASP A 14 20.99 -12.22 -13.75
N ALA A 15 19.89 -12.66 -13.14
CA ALA A 15 19.52 -12.22 -11.80
C ALA A 15 20.47 -12.74 -10.69
N HIS A 16 21.21 -13.82 -10.95
CA HIS A 16 22.16 -14.40 -10.00
C HIS A 16 23.57 -13.81 -10.18
N CYS A 17 23.96 -13.55 -11.42
CA CYS A 17 25.29 -13.03 -11.77
C CYS A 17 25.22 -11.71 -12.54
N PRO A 18 24.69 -10.62 -11.94
CA PRO A 18 24.61 -9.34 -12.63
C PRO A 18 26.01 -8.76 -12.85
N THR A 19 26.18 -8.06 -13.97
CA THR A 19 27.48 -7.52 -14.40
C THR A 19 27.53 -5.98 -14.38
N PHE A 20 26.58 -5.32 -13.70
CA PHE A 20 26.58 -3.87 -13.57
C PHE A 20 27.41 -3.43 -12.36
N CYS A 21 28.10 -2.31 -12.51
CA CYS A 21 28.73 -1.65 -11.37
C CYS A 21 27.67 -0.90 -10.56
N THR A 22 27.63 -1.15 -9.24
CA THR A 22 26.70 -0.48 -8.33
C THR A 22 26.90 1.03 -8.34
N ASP A 23 28.11 1.56 -8.15
CA ASP A 23 28.32 3.02 -8.09
C ASP A 23 27.85 3.76 -9.36
N CYS A 24 28.15 3.18 -10.53
CA CYS A 24 27.75 3.74 -11.83
C CYS A 24 26.24 3.64 -12.10
N THR A 25 25.54 2.74 -11.41
CA THR A 25 24.11 2.48 -11.65
C THR A 25 23.25 3.14 -10.59
N LEU A 26 23.57 2.93 -9.32
CA LEU A 26 22.77 3.35 -8.18
C LEU A 26 22.77 4.88 -8.05
N HIS A 27 23.94 5.53 -8.13
CA HIS A 27 24.02 6.97 -7.92
C HIS A 27 23.25 7.75 -9.01
N PRO A 28 23.41 7.48 -10.31
CA PRO A 28 22.60 8.15 -11.32
C PRO A 28 21.11 7.84 -11.21
N LEU A 29 20.71 6.59 -10.90
CA LEU A 29 19.30 6.26 -10.73
C LEU A 29 18.68 6.99 -9.53
N GLU A 30 19.37 7.01 -8.39
CA GLU A 30 18.89 7.73 -7.21
C GLU A 30 18.80 9.23 -7.48
N VAL A 31 19.84 9.84 -8.05
CA VAL A 31 19.81 11.28 -8.38
C VAL A 31 18.65 11.59 -9.34
N LEU A 32 18.48 10.80 -10.40
CA LEU A 32 17.49 11.07 -11.45
C LEU A 32 16.05 10.75 -11.04
N LEU A 33 15.82 9.84 -10.09
CA LEU A 33 14.49 9.38 -9.69
C LEU A 33 14.08 9.82 -8.28
N LYS A 34 14.97 10.38 -7.47
CA LYS A 34 14.66 10.82 -6.10
C LYS A 34 14.91 12.30 -5.86
N LEU A 35 16.03 12.82 -6.33
CA LEU A 35 16.49 14.17 -5.96
C LEU A 35 16.20 15.23 -7.03
N HIS A 36 15.94 14.80 -8.27
CA HIS A 36 15.81 15.73 -9.38
C HIS A 36 14.36 16.16 -9.63
N PRO A 37 14.08 17.43 -9.96
CA PRO A 37 12.74 17.90 -10.36
C PRO A 37 12.12 17.16 -11.56
N THR A 38 12.91 16.36 -12.29
CA THR A 38 12.46 15.57 -13.44
C THR A 38 12.11 14.13 -13.10
N THR A 39 12.02 13.75 -11.82
CA THR A 39 11.63 12.40 -11.37
C THR A 39 10.43 11.85 -12.13
N HIS A 40 9.32 12.62 -12.20
CA HIS A 40 8.10 12.17 -12.88
C HIS A 40 8.34 11.94 -14.38
N THR A 41 9.06 12.85 -15.05
CA THR A 41 9.41 12.73 -16.48
C THR A 41 10.30 11.53 -16.73
N ASN A 42 11.29 11.29 -15.88
CA ASN A 42 12.22 10.16 -15.99
C ASN A 42 11.50 8.82 -15.78
N ALA A 43 10.63 8.74 -14.76
CA ALA A 43 9.76 7.59 -14.55
C ALA A 43 8.85 7.34 -15.76
N LEU A 44 8.27 8.38 -16.35
CA LEU A 44 7.44 8.26 -17.54
C LEU A 44 8.23 7.77 -18.76
N ILE A 45 9.47 8.23 -18.97
CA ILE A 45 10.36 7.74 -20.03
C ILE A 45 10.61 6.24 -19.87
N LEU A 46 10.96 5.78 -18.66
CA LEU A 46 11.16 4.35 -18.37
C LEU A 46 9.90 3.54 -18.69
N ARG A 47 8.73 4.03 -18.27
CA ARG A 47 7.44 3.39 -18.52
C ARG A 47 7.00 3.36 -19.98
N GLN A 48 7.52 4.24 -20.82
CA GLN A 48 7.15 4.33 -22.24
C GLN A 48 8.09 3.52 -23.13
N ARG A 49 9.38 3.46 -22.79
CA ARG A 49 10.44 3.00 -23.69
C ARG A 49 11.20 1.77 -23.18
N HIS A 50 11.19 1.53 -21.86
CA HIS A 50 12.10 0.56 -21.21
C HIS A 50 11.35 -0.52 -20.43
N HIS A 51 10.31 -1.11 -21.03
CA HIS A 51 9.50 -2.14 -20.36
C HIS A 51 10.30 -3.39 -20.03
N GLU A 52 11.21 -3.81 -20.92
CA GLU A 52 12.08 -4.99 -20.71
C GLU A 52 12.99 -4.77 -19.50
N LEU A 53 13.56 -3.56 -19.35
CA LEU A 53 14.35 -3.22 -18.17
C LEU A 53 13.53 -3.32 -16.89
N LEU A 54 12.36 -2.67 -16.83
CA LEU A 54 11.53 -2.67 -15.62
C LEU A 54 11.09 -4.08 -15.23
N THR A 55 10.76 -4.93 -16.21
CA THR A 55 10.43 -6.34 -15.99
C THR A 55 11.66 -7.14 -15.54
N THR A 56 12.84 -6.84 -16.09
CA THR A 56 14.12 -7.47 -15.68
C THR A 56 14.49 -7.07 -14.25
N ILE A 57 14.23 -5.81 -13.85
CA ILE A 57 14.38 -5.37 -12.47
C ILE A 57 13.43 -6.13 -11.55
N MET A 58 12.15 -6.29 -11.92
CA MET A 58 11.22 -7.10 -11.14
C MET A 58 11.67 -8.56 -11.03
N ASN A 59 12.20 -9.14 -12.12
CA ASN A 59 12.80 -10.47 -12.08
C ASN A 59 13.96 -10.54 -11.10
N PHE A 60 14.87 -9.56 -11.12
CA PHE A 60 15.97 -9.48 -10.17
C PHE A 60 15.48 -9.43 -8.72
N LEU A 61 14.52 -8.55 -8.41
CA LEU A 61 14.00 -8.34 -7.06
C LEU A 61 13.24 -9.58 -6.53
N THR A 62 12.56 -10.30 -7.41
CA THR A 62 11.66 -11.41 -7.05
C THR A 62 12.27 -12.80 -7.26
N THR A 63 13.53 -12.89 -7.70
CA THR A 63 14.23 -14.17 -7.84
C THR A 63 14.54 -14.79 -6.48
N PRO A 64 14.07 -16.02 -6.20
CA PRO A 64 14.43 -16.74 -4.99
C PRO A 64 15.94 -16.96 -4.94
N ARG A 65 16.55 -16.75 -3.76
CA ARG A 65 17.99 -16.91 -3.56
C ARG A 65 18.27 -17.64 -2.25
N SER A 66 19.04 -18.71 -2.35
CA SER A 66 19.69 -19.34 -1.20
C SER A 66 20.79 -18.43 -0.65
N ASP A 67 21.36 -18.78 0.52
CA ASP A 67 22.52 -18.05 1.03
C ASP A 67 23.74 -18.15 0.09
N GLU A 68 23.87 -19.27 -0.64
CA GLU A 68 24.93 -19.45 -1.62
C GLU A 68 24.73 -18.58 -2.86
N ASP A 69 23.50 -18.50 -3.38
CA ASP A 69 23.16 -17.59 -4.49
C ASP A 69 23.48 -16.13 -4.15
N LEU A 70 23.42 -15.76 -2.87
CA LEU A 70 23.71 -14.40 -2.43
C LEU A 70 25.19 -14.14 -2.28
N ASN A 71 25.98 -15.15 -1.90
CA ASN A 71 27.42 -15.08 -1.99
C ASN A 71 27.83 -14.85 -3.45
N ILE A 72 27.25 -15.64 -4.38
CA ILE A 72 27.48 -15.48 -5.82
C ILE A 72 27.07 -14.08 -6.30
N LEU A 73 25.89 -13.61 -5.93
CA LEU A 73 25.40 -12.28 -6.29
C LEU A 73 26.35 -11.17 -5.79
N ARG A 74 26.73 -11.24 -4.52
CA ARG A 74 27.66 -10.28 -3.90
C ARG A 74 29.00 -10.28 -4.63
N ASP A 75 29.57 -11.45 -4.88
CA ASP A 75 30.87 -11.59 -5.54
C ASP A 75 30.81 -11.09 -6.99
N SER A 76 29.71 -11.35 -7.70
CA SER A 76 29.45 -10.82 -9.04
C SER A 76 29.39 -9.30 -9.06
N LEU A 77 28.64 -8.68 -8.14
CA LEU A 77 28.54 -7.22 -8.04
C LEU A 77 29.88 -6.59 -7.65
N LEU A 78 30.61 -7.19 -6.71
CA LEU A 78 31.95 -6.73 -6.32
C LEU A 78 32.93 -6.84 -7.48
N HIS A 79 32.89 -7.93 -8.24
CA HIS A 79 33.71 -8.13 -9.42
C HIS A 79 33.39 -7.06 -10.49
N ALA A 80 32.12 -6.83 -10.79
CA ALA A 80 31.68 -5.82 -11.75
C ALA A 80 32.11 -4.40 -11.33
N SER A 81 31.98 -4.05 -10.05
CA SER A 81 32.46 -2.76 -9.52
C SER A 81 33.98 -2.65 -9.55
N CYS A 82 34.73 -3.73 -9.30
CA CYS A 82 36.19 -3.74 -9.37
C CYS A 82 36.71 -3.60 -10.81
N ALA A 83 36.02 -4.21 -11.77
CA ALA A 83 36.33 -4.18 -13.20
C ALA A 83 35.77 -2.93 -13.91
N CYS A 84 35.06 -2.05 -13.20
CA CYS A 84 34.43 -0.87 -13.79
C CYS A 84 35.49 0.09 -14.38
N PRO A 85 35.40 0.46 -15.68
CA PRO A 85 36.32 1.41 -16.29
C PRO A 85 36.30 2.81 -15.66
N LEU A 86 35.18 3.17 -15.02
CA LEU A 86 34.98 4.46 -14.37
C LEU A 86 35.29 4.43 -12.87
N ARG A 87 35.92 3.36 -12.36
CA ARG A 87 36.20 3.18 -10.93
C ARG A 87 36.95 4.35 -10.30
N SER A 88 37.82 5.03 -11.04
CA SER A 88 38.53 6.22 -10.55
C SER A 88 37.64 7.45 -10.37
N GLN A 89 36.46 7.47 -10.99
CA GLN A 89 35.45 8.53 -10.91
C GLN A 89 34.33 8.19 -9.93
N HIS A 90 34.22 6.94 -9.50
CA HIS A 90 33.42 6.64 -8.33
C HIS A 90 33.99 7.54 -7.25
N ALA A 91 33.17 8.44 -6.71
CA ALA A 91 33.62 9.25 -5.61
C ALA A 91 34.28 8.31 -4.61
N SER A 92 35.26 8.79 -3.83
CA SER A 92 35.57 8.19 -2.53
C SER A 92 34.37 8.41 -1.59
N SER A 93 33.18 8.08 -2.10
CA SER A 93 31.95 7.94 -1.38
C SER A 93 32.32 7.02 -0.24
N PRO A 94 32.08 7.43 1.00
CA PRO A 94 32.26 6.60 2.17
C PRO A 94 31.17 5.54 2.19
N VAL A 95 30.89 4.89 1.05
CA VAL A 95 30.38 3.54 1.03
C VAL A 95 31.45 2.77 1.78
N SER A 96 31.20 2.65 3.08
CA SER A 96 31.77 1.65 3.95
C SER A 96 31.96 0.36 3.14
N ALA A 97 32.85 -0.54 3.54
CA ALA A 97 32.84 -1.91 3.01
C ALA A 97 31.49 -2.67 3.25
N GLY A 98 30.41 -1.97 3.61
CA GLY A 98 29.14 -1.87 2.88
C GLY A 98 28.66 -3.04 2.03
N ASP A 99 27.36 -3.26 2.11
CA ASP A 99 26.65 -4.35 1.49
C ASP A 99 26.23 -4.02 0.07
N THR A 100 27.15 -4.27 -0.87
CA THR A 100 26.93 -4.06 -2.29
C THR A 100 25.62 -4.69 -2.80
N THR A 101 25.24 -5.85 -2.26
CA THR A 101 23.98 -6.53 -2.60
C THR A 101 22.78 -5.71 -2.19
N GLY A 102 22.77 -5.21 -0.96
CA GLY A 102 21.66 -4.42 -0.47
C GLY A 102 21.56 -3.02 -1.07
N ASP A 103 22.69 -2.40 -1.40
CA ASP A 103 22.72 -1.15 -2.16
C ASP A 103 22.11 -1.36 -3.55
N ALA A 104 22.46 -2.47 -4.21
CA ALA A 104 21.88 -2.86 -5.49
C ALA A 104 20.36 -3.05 -5.41
N LEU A 105 19.88 -3.82 -4.42
CA LEU A 105 18.45 -4.00 -4.19
C LEU A 105 17.75 -2.67 -3.95
N GLN A 106 18.38 -1.80 -3.15
CA GLN A 106 17.84 -0.52 -2.81
C GLN A 106 17.55 0.35 -4.04
N ALA A 107 18.54 0.61 -4.90
CA ALA A 107 18.29 1.50 -6.03
C ALA A 107 17.37 0.89 -7.09
N LEU A 108 17.44 -0.43 -7.29
CA LEU A 108 16.55 -1.12 -8.22
C LEU A 108 15.09 -1.07 -7.75
N ALA A 109 14.84 -1.29 -6.46
CA ALA A 109 13.51 -1.15 -5.87
C ALA A 109 13.02 0.31 -5.85
N TYR A 110 13.87 1.30 -5.59
CA TYR A 110 13.48 2.70 -5.76
C TYR A 110 13.07 3.01 -7.19
N THR A 111 13.75 2.45 -8.18
CA THR A 111 13.40 2.62 -9.60
C THR A 111 11.97 2.13 -9.87
N ILE A 112 11.61 0.96 -9.34
CA ILE A 112 10.25 0.43 -9.44
C ILE A 112 9.26 1.31 -8.69
N SER A 113 9.59 1.73 -7.46
CA SER A 113 8.71 2.55 -6.63
C SER A 113 8.36 3.87 -7.34
N ALA A 114 9.36 4.62 -7.80
CA ALA A 114 9.18 5.87 -8.52
C ALA A 114 8.35 5.69 -9.80
N VAL A 115 8.55 4.57 -10.51
CA VAL A 115 7.78 4.24 -11.71
C VAL A 115 6.30 3.95 -11.39
N LEU A 116 6.01 3.23 -10.31
CA LEU A 116 4.64 2.93 -9.88
C LEU A 116 3.93 4.17 -9.33
N GLU A 117 4.64 5.00 -8.57
CA GLU A 117 4.13 6.27 -8.04
C GLU A 117 3.82 7.29 -9.15
N ALA A 118 4.58 7.26 -10.24
CA ALA A 118 4.25 8.01 -11.46
C ALA A 118 2.99 7.49 -12.20
N ALA A 119 2.30 6.47 -11.66
CA ALA A 119 1.07 5.87 -12.18
C ALA A 119 -0.11 5.96 -11.17
N PRO A 120 -0.50 7.15 -10.69
CA PRO A 120 -1.47 7.28 -9.60
C PRO A 120 -2.85 6.69 -9.95
N ASP A 121 -3.24 6.72 -11.23
CA ASP A 121 -4.49 6.10 -11.69
C ASP A 121 -4.47 4.58 -11.51
N MET A 122 -3.31 3.93 -11.71
CA MET A 122 -3.17 2.49 -11.51
C MET A 122 -3.21 2.14 -10.02
N LEU A 123 -2.54 2.90 -9.16
CA LEU A 123 -2.62 2.72 -7.71
C LEU A 123 -4.06 2.88 -7.20
N ARG A 124 -4.83 3.79 -7.81
CA ARG A 124 -6.23 4.07 -7.43
C ARG A 124 -7.25 3.10 -8.03
N THR A 125 -6.98 2.50 -9.18
CA THR A 125 -7.97 1.69 -9.91
C THR A 125 -7.57 0.23 -10.09
N GLN A 126 -6.33 -0.11 -9.74
CA GLN A 126 -5.70 -1.39 -10.03
C GLN A 126 -5.80 -1.80 -11.52
N LEU A 127 -6.02 -0.85 -12.43
CA LEU A 127 -6.06 -1.13 -13.86
C LEU A 127 -4.69 -0.89 -14.50
N PHE A 128 -4.19 -1.92 -15.18
CA PHE A 128 -2.98 -1.81 -15.97
C PHE A 128 -3.18 -0.96 -17.22
N SER A 129 -2.07 -0.42 -17.73
CA SER A 129 -2.11 0.48 -18.87
C SER A 129 -2.60 -0.23 -20.13
N ARG A 130 -3.57 0.39 -20.80
CA ARG A 130 -3.96 0.03 -22.18
C ARG A 130 -3.25 0.85 -23.24
N LYS A 131 -2.53 1.89 -22.83
CA LYS A 131 -1.77 2.77 -23.72
C LYS A 131 -0.36 2.22 -23.98
N GLY A 132 -0.11 0.95 -23.66
CA GLY A 132 1.20 0.32 -23.77
C GLY A 132 2.19 0.67 -22.66
N LEU A 133 1.92 1.66 -21.79
CA LEU A 133 2.83 2.00 -20.67
C LEU A 133 3.05 0.82 -19.72
N TRP A 134 4.25 0.68 -19.17
CA TRP A 134 4.50 -0.27 -18.10
C TRP A 134 3.82 0.17 -16.77
N PRO A 135 3.30 -0.75 -15.95
CA PRO A 135 3.05 -2.16 -16.27
C PRO A 135 1.77 -2.30 -17.12
N ARG A 136 1.82 -3.22 -18.07
CA ARG A 136 0.74 -3.55 -19.02
C ARG A 136 -0.13 -4.70 -18.52
N SER A 137 0.40 -5.53 -17.62
CA SER A 137 -0.30 -6.67 -17.03
C SER A 137 0.27 -7.00 -15.64
N PRO A 138 -0.39 -7.87 -14.85
CA PRO A 138 0.18 -8.37 -13.60
C PRO A 138 1.55 -9.02 -13.79
N THR A 139 1.78 -9.72 -14.92
CA THR A 139 3.04 -10.43 -15.19
C THR A 139 4.25 -9.52 -15.38
N ASP A 140 4.03 -8.24 -15.70
CA ASP A 140 5.12 -7.25 -15.75
C ASP A 140 5.63 -6.92 -14.31
N LEU A 141 4.77 -7.06 -13.29
CA LEU A 141 5.10 -6.86 -11.87
C LEU A 141 5.40 -8.15 -11.12
N LEU A 142 4.77 -9.25 -11.53
CA LEU A 142 4.90 -10.58 -10.97
C LEU A 142 5.43 -11.50 -12.09
N PRO A 143 6.72 -11.36 -12.48
CA PRO A 143 7.27 -12.17 -13.55
C PRO A 143 7.48 -13.64 -13.14
N ARG A 144 7.32 -13.94 -11.84
CA ARG A 144 7.29 -15.27 -11.24
C ARG A 144 5.92 -15.54 -10.61
N PRO A 145 5.59 -16.79 -10.27
CA PRO A 145 4.37 -17.10 -9.51
C PRO A 145 4.19 -16.16 -8.30
N PRO A 146 2.96 -15.72 -7.97
CA PRO A 146 2.74 -14.77 -6.89
C PRO A 146 3.33 -15.23 -5.54
N GLN A 147 3.26 -16.53 -5.24
CA GLN A 147 3.84 -17.13 -4.04
C GLN A 147 5.37 -16.97 -3.97
N GLU A 148 6.08 -17.27 -5.06
CA GLU A 148 7.54 -17.12 -5.15
C GLU A 148 7.96 -15.66 -5.03
N THR A 149 7.21 -14.77 -5.68
CA THR A 149 7.44 -13.32 -5.61
C THR A 149 7.33 -12.83 -4.17
N LEU A 150 6.24 -13.18 -3.49
CA LEU A 150 5.98 -12.79 -2.10
C LEU A 150 7.05 -13.34 -1.16
N THR A 151 7.38 -14.63 -1.28
CA THR A 151 8.39 -15.29 -0.46
C THR A 151 9.76 -14.66 -0.64
N SER A 152 10.15 -14.31 -1.87
CA SER A 152 11.43 -13.65 -2.16
C SER A 152 11.52 -12.25 -1.54
N LEU A 153 10.44 -11.46 -1.60
CA LEU A 153 10.39 -10.14 -0.98
C LEU A 153 10.43 -10.22 0.55
N LEU A 154 9.74 -11.20 1.15
CA LEU A 154 9.81 -11.45 2.60
C LEU A 154 11.21 -11.92 3.01
N ALA A 155 11.88 -12.76 2.21
CA ALA A 155 13.25 -13.17 2.47
C ALA A 155 14.23 -11.98 2.46
N TRP A 156 14.01 -10.99 1.59
CA TRP A 156 14.78 -9.75 1.62
C TRP A 156 14.54 -8.93 2.89
N ALA A 157 13.27 -8.76 3.27
CA ALA A 157 12.91 -8.03 4.48
C ALA A 157 13.50 -8.68 5.75
N ASP A 158 13.39 -10.01 5.87
CA ASP A 158 13.92 -10.79 6.99
C ASP A 158 15.45 -10.70 7.08
N ARG A 159 16.16 -10.89 5.95
CA ARG A 159 17.62 -10.82 5.95
C ARG A 159 18.13 -9.43 6.32
N ALA A 160 17.54 -8.40 5.73
CA ALA A 160 17.90 -7.02 6.02
C ALA A 160 17.72 -6.71 7.52
N GLU A 161 16.65 -7.21 8.13
CA GLU A 161 16.44 -7.08 9.57
C GLU A 161 17.50 -7.81 10.40
N ARG A 162 17.82 -9.07 10.09
CA ARG A 162 18.84 -9.84 10.83
C ARG A 162 20.22 -9.20 10.76
N SER A 163 20.52 -8.52 9.65
CA SER A 163 21.77 -7.77 9.46
C SER A 163 21.75 -6.37 10.10
N GLN A 164 20.66 -5.98 10.77
CA GLN A 164 20.42 -4.64 11.31
C GLN A 164 20.47 -3.52 10.24
N ARG A 165 20.19 -3.85 8.98
CA ARG A 165 20.22 -2.92 7.83
C ARG A 165 18.84 -2.41 7.51
N ARG A 166 18.37 -1.48 8.34
CA ARG A 166 17.00 -0.95 8.30
C ARG A 166 16.60 -0.34 6.97
N THR A 167 17.52 0.29 6.27
CA THR A 167 17.27 0.90 4.96
C THR A 167 16.79 -0.12 3.94
N GLN A 168 17.40 -1.30 3.92
CA GLN A 168 17.07 -2.37 2.99
C GLN A 168 15.73 -3.02 3.35
N THR A 169 15.49 -3.21 4.66
CA THR A 169 14.21 -3.69 5.16
C THR A 169 13.07 -2.78 4.72
N ARG A 170 13.24 -1.46 4.91
CA ARG A 170 12.27 -0.44 4.47
C ARG A 170 11.96 -0.57 2.98
N VAL A 171 12.99 -0.71 2.16
CA VAL A 171 12.83 -0.84 0.71
C VAL A 171 12.01 -2.09 0.34
N ALA A 172 12.32 -3.25 0.94
CA ALA A 172 11.60 -4.48 0.68
C ALA A 172 10.12 -4.36 1.09
N CYS A 173 9.85 -3.79 2.28
CA CYS A 173 8.50 -3.54 2.75
C CYS A 173 7.75 -2.52 1.87
N ASN A 174 8.40 -1.48 1.37
CA ASN A 174 7.79 -0.51 0.46
C ASN A 174 7.39 -1.16 -0.87
N ILE A 175 8.25 -1.99 -1.46
CA ILE A 175 7.90 -2.76 -2.66
C ILE A 175 6.73 -3.69 -2.39
N LEU A 176 6.76 -4.40 -1.25
CA LEU A 176 5.64 -5.26 -0.86
C LEU A 176 4.33 -4.47 -0.74
N HIS A 177 4.35 -3.29 -0.11
CA HIS A 177 3.20 -2.39 -0.01
C HIS A 177 2.67 -1.98 -1.40
N LEU A 178 3.55 -1.54 -2.32
CA LEU A 178 3.16 -1.12 -3.66
C LEU A 178 2.61 -2.29 -4.49
N LEU A 179 3.21 -3.48 -4.39
CA LEU A 179 2.72 -4.67 -5.07
C LEU A 179 1.40 -5.16 -4.49
N LEU A 180 1.19 -5.12 -3.17
CA LEU A 180 -0.11 -5.41 -2.57
C LEU A 180 -1.16 -4.37 -2.96
N THR A 181 -0.75 -3.13 -3.21
CA THR A 181 -1.65 -2.07 -3.69
C THR A 181 -2.11 -2.33 -5.12
N VAL A 182 -1.19 -2.74 -6.00
CA VAL A 182 -1.51 -2.98 -7.42
C VAL A 182 -2.01 -4.40 -7.64
N CYS A 183 -1.24 -5.41 -7.28
CA CYS A 183 -1.49 -6.84 -7.52
C CYS A 183 -2.18 -7.54 -6.34
N ARG A 184 -3.09 -6.84 -5.64
CA ARG A 184 -3.85 -7.42 -4.52
C ARG A 184 -4.52 -8.76 -4.88
N PRO A 185 -5.29 -8.87 -5.98
CA PRO A 185 -6.02 -10.10 -6.28
C PRO A 185 -5.10 -11.32 -6.46
N GLU A 186 -3.87 -11.08 -6.94
CA GLU A 186 -2.88 -12.14 -7.17
C GLU A 186 -2.08 -12.49 -5.90
N LEU A 187 -1.74 -11.50 -5.07
CA LEU A 187 -0.84 -11.70 -3.92
C LEU A 187 -1.55 -12.05 -2.60
N LEU A 188 -2.77 -11.57 -2.39
CA LEU A 188 -3.43 -11.72 -1.10
C LEU A 188 -3.80 -13.17 -0.75
N PRO A 189 -4.28 -14.01 -1.69
CA PRO A 189 -4.49 -15.43 -1.43
C PRO A 189 -3.20 -16.13 -0.94
N GLU A 190 -2.06 -15.82 -1.56
CA GLU A 190 -0.76 -16.37 -1.18
C GLU A 190 -0.28 -15.85 0.18
N LEU A 191 -0.58 -14.58 0.50
CA LEU A 191 -0.26 -14.00 1.80
C LEU A 191 -1.06 -14.66 2.94
N PHE A 192 -2.25 -15.20 2.67
CA PHE A 192 -3.07 -15.87 3.67
C PHE A 192 -2.73 -17.36 3.86
N VAL A 193 -1.85 -17.91 3.03
CA VAL A 193 -1.25 -19.22 3.29
C VAL A 193 -0.51 -19.19 4.62
N HIS A 194 -0.78 -20.17 5.49
CA HIS A 194 -0.35 -20.15 6.89
C HIS A 194 1.13 -19.83 7.11
N GLU A 195 2.03 -20.49 6.38
CA GLU A 195 3.48 -20.28 6.51
C GLU A 195 3.92 -18.88 6.08
N THR A 196 3.46 -18.43 4.92
CA THR A 196 3.77 -17.09 4.37
C THR A 196 3.21 -15.98 5.26
N ARG A 197 1.99 -16.18 5.78
CA ARG A 197 1.33 -15.28 6.72
C ARG A 197 2.13 -15.10 8.01
N LEU A 198 2.51 -16.22 8.65
CA LEU A 198 3.29 -16.20 9.89
C LEU A 198 4.68 -15.59 9.68
N LEU A 199 5.34 -15.90 8.56
CA LEU A 199 6.63 -15.29 8.21
C LEU A 199 6.50 -13.77 8.06
N CYS A 200 5.48 -13.30 7.32
CA CYS A 200 5.23 -11.87 7.16
C CYS A 200 4.98 -11.19 8.52
N ILE A 201 4.12 -11.75 9.36
CA ILE A 201 3.85 -11.21 10.69
C ILE A 201 5.10 -11.17 11.56
N ASP A 202 5.89 -12.24 11.56
CA ASP A 202 7.11 -12.32 12.36
C ASP A 202 8.11 -11.21 12.01
N ILE A 203 8.36 -11.03 10.71
CA ILE A 203 9.22 -9.97 10.17
C ILE A 203 8.70 -8.59 10.58
N MET A 204 7.41 -8.32 10.38
CA MET A 204 6.82 -7.01 10.66
C MET A 204 6.78 -6.71 12.17
N VAL A 205 6.52 -7.71 13.01
CA VAL A 205 6.54 -7.59 14.48
C VAL A 205 7.94 -7.28 14.98
N ARG A 206 8.97 -8.02 14.51
CA ARG A 206 10.35 -7.75 14.91
C ARG A 206 10.79 -6.34 14.49
N GLN A 207 10.37 -5.88 13.31
CA GLN A 207 10.69 -4.52 12.83
C GLN A 207 10.07 -3.43 13.70
N LEU A 208 8.78 -3.56 14.04
CA LEU A 208 8.11 -2.59 14.92
C LEU A 208 8.76 -2.53 16.30
N VAL A 209 9.07 -3.70 16.89
CA VAL A 209 9.72 -3.78 18.21
C VAL A 209 11.13 -3.19 18.17
N ALA A 210 11.94 -3.51 17.15
CA ALA A 210 13.28 -2.97 17.01
C ALA A 210 13.29 -1.46 16.75
N ALA A 211 12.36 -0.96 15.93
CA ALA A 211 12.21 0.46 15.68
C ALA A 211 11.77 1.23 16.94
N ALA A 212 10.80 0.71 17.68
CA ALA A 212 10.35 1.27 18.95
C ALA A 212 11.49 1.31 19.99
N ALA A 213 12.26 0.23 20.11
CA ALA A 213 13.42 0.17 21.01
C ALA A 213 14.47 1.23 20.68
N ASP A 214 14.77 1.45 19.40
CA ASP A 214 15.73 2.48 18.98
C ASP A 214 15.27 3.90 19.30
N ILE A 215 13.98 4.18 19.11
CA ILE A 215 13.40 5.49 19.49
C ILE A 215 13.53 5.67 21.00
N GLY A 216 13.16 4.66 21.80
CA GLY A 216 13.31 4.70 23.25
C GLY A 216 14.74 4.90 23.74
N ASN A 217 15.72 4.36 23.01
CA ASN A 217 17.14 4.49 23.31
C ASN A 217 17.79 5.76 22.72
N ASN A 218 17.04 6.63 22.03
CA ASN A 218 17.56 7.77 21.27
C ASN A 218 18.70 7.38 20.30
N ALA A 219 18.61 6.20 19.70
CA ALA A 219 19.62 5.74 18.75
C ALA A 219 19.55 6.62 17.48
N MET A 220 20.68 7.22 17.10
CA MET A 220 20.84 8.08 15.91
C MET A 220 20.79 7.30 14.58
N SER A 221 20.12 6.15 14.54
CA SER A 221 19.96 5.34 13.32
C SER A 221 19.17 6.10 12.25
N GLU A 222 19.34 5.69 10.99
CA GLU A 222 18.39 6.01 9.93
C GLU A 222 16.96 5.75 10.41
N SER A 223 16.10 6.77 10.21
CA SER A 223 14.84 7.02 10.92
C SER A 223 14.04 5.74 11.26
N PRO A 224 14.08 5.27 12.53
CA PRO A 224 13.24 4.16 13.01
C PRO A 224 11.76 4.40 12.75
N LEU A 225 11.34 5.67 12.72
CA LEU A 225 9.96 6.05 12.45
C LEU A 225 9.50 5.70 11.03
N LEU A 226 10.38 5.85 10.03
CA LEU A 226 10.07 5.44 8.66
C LEU A 226 9.92 3.92 8.54
N CYS A 227 10.59 3.15 9.41
CA CYS A 227 10.37 1.71 9.50
C CYS A 227 8.97 1.40 10.02
N ILE A 228 8.55 2.06 11.12
CA ILE A 228 7.19 1.93 11.67
C ILE A 228 6.15 2.29 10.61
N GLU A 229 6.31 3.42 9.93
CA GLU A 229 5.41 3.88 8.86
C GLU A 229 5.26 2.84 7.76
N THR A 230 6.37 2.33 7.23
CA THR A 230 6.34 1.35 6.12
C THR A 230 5.65 0.05 6.53
N VAL A 231 5.89 -0.45 7.75
CA VAL A 231 5.21 -1.65 8.26
C VAL A 231 3.72 -1.40 8.43
N VAL A 232 3.34 -0.25 9.00
CA VAL A 232 1.94 0.15 9.18
C VAL A 232 1.25 0.30 7.83
N ASP A 233 1.92 0.79 6.79
CA ASP A 233 1.38 0.88 5.43
C ASP A 233 1.12 -0.50 4.81
N VAL A 234 1.93 -1.52 5.12
CA VAL A 234 1.66 -2.90 4.71
C VAL A 234 0.41 -3.44 5.42
N PHE A 235 0.29 -3.26 6.73
CA PHE A 235 -0.93 -3.67 7.46
C PHE A 235 -2.16 -2.89 7.02
N HIS A 236 -1.98 -1.61 6.73
CA HIS A 236 -3.01 -0.73 6.23
C HIS A 236 -3.54 -1.22 4.88
N ILE A 237 -2.65 -1.54 3.92
CA ILE A 237 -3.11 -2.04 2.62
C ILE A 237 -3.79 -3.41 2.75
N ILE A 238 -3.31 -4.31 3.62
CA ILE A 238 -3.99 -5.60 3.88
C ILE A 238 -5.41 -5.34 4.41
N THR A 239 -5.59 -4.38 5.30
CA THR A 239 -6.88 -4.16 5.97
C THR A 239 -7.87 -3.32 5.13
N TYR A 240 -7.37 -2.29 4.44
CA TYR A 240 -8.17 -1.21 3.85
C TYR A 240 -7.91 -0.95 2.37
N GLY A 241 -7.03 -1.74 1.76
CA GLY A 241 -6.68 -1.63 0.36
C GLY A 241 -7.87 -1.82 -0.57
N LEU A 242 -7.70 -1.41 -1.82
CA LEU A 242 -8.73 -1.55 -2.85
C LEU A 242 -9.06 -3.04 -3.05
N GLY A 243 -10.34 -3.37 -2.94
CA GLY A 243 -10.80 -4.76 -2.98
C GLY A 243 -10.61 -5.53 -1.66
N SER A 244 -10.30 -4.87 -0.54
CA SER A 244 -10.20 -5.57 0.74
C SER A 244 -11.54 -6.16 1.18
N GLN A 245 -11.54 -7.42 1.61
CA GLN A 245 -12.69 -8.08 2.20
C GLN A 245 -12.73 -7.86 3.70
N THR A 246 -13.86 -8.26 4.29
CA THR A 246 -14.12 -7.90 5.66
C THR A 246 -13.27 -8.67 6.66
N ASP A 247 -13.03 -9.92 6.36
CA ASP A 247 -12.24 -10.82 7.17
C ASP A 247 -10.75 -10.76 6.86
N ASP A 248 -10.29 -10.09 5.79
CA ASP A 248 -8.87 -10.05 5.38
C ASP A 248 -7.87 -9.83 6.53
N TRP A 249 -8.11 -8.82 7.39
CA TRP A 249 -7.23 -8.56 8.54
C TRP A 249 -7.35 -9.62 9.63
N ALA A 250 -8.55 -10.14 9.87
CA ALA A 250 -8.76 -11.21 10.85
C ALA A 250 -8.07 -12.51 10.39
N VAL A 251 -8.24 -12.85 9.11
CA VAL A 251 -7.61 -13.99 8.44
C VAL A 251 -6.09 -13.85 8.44
N PHE A 252 -5.59 -12.63 8.17
CA PHE A 252 -4.16 -12.32 8.26
C PHE A 252 -3.65 -12.48 9.70
N ALA A 253 -4.30 -11.86 10.67
CA ALA A 253 -3.83 -11.81 12.05
C ALA A 253 -4.12 -13.09 12.85
N TRP A 254 -4.87 -14.04 12.29
CA TRP A 254 -5.32 -15.26 12.94
C TRP A 254 -4.18 -16.01 13.66
N ASP A 255 -4.38 -16.32 14.94
CA ASP A 255 -3.43 -16.93 15.89
C ASP A 255 -2.19 -16.08 16.23
N SER A 256 -2.12 -14.83 15.76
CA SER A 256 -1.00 -13.91 15.98
C SER A 256 -1.42 -12.58 16.62
N GLU A 257 -2.68 -12.47 17.05
CA GLU A 257 -3.27 -11.23 17.52
C GLU A 257 -2.56 -10.64 18.73
N PRO A 258 -2.22 -11.42 19.78
CA PRO A 258 -1.49 -10.87 20.92
C PRO A 258 -0.09 -10.37 20.57
N ARG A 259 0.57 -10.98 19.57
CA ARG A 259 1.90 -10.55 19.10
C ARG A 259 1.79 -9.23 18.35
N LEU A 260 0.84 -9.12 17.42
CA LEU A 260 0.60 -7.93 16.63
C LEU A 260 0.18 -6.74 17.51
N ILE A 261 -0.76 -6.94 18.44
CA ILE A 261 -1.22 -5.87 19.33
C ILE A 261 -0.06 -5.33 20.17
N ARG A 262 0.75 -6.20 20.78
CA ARG A 262 1.93 -5.75 21.57
C ARG A 262 2.95 -4.98 20.72
N ALA A 263 3.21 -5.42 19.50
CA ALA A 263 4.16 -4.74 18.61
C ALA A 263 3.64 -3.36 18.17
N LEU A 264 2.35 -3.28 17.85
CA LEU A 264 1.67 -2.02 17.52
C LEU A 264 1.60 -1.09 18.73
N ASP A 265 1.36 -1.58 19.94
CA ASP A 265 1.31 -0.79 21.17
C ASP A 265 2.69 -0.17 21.48
N ALA A 266 3.76 -0.96 21.34
CA ALA A 266 5.14 -0.46 21.44
C ALA A 266 5.41 0.66 20.42
N ALA A 267 5.01 0.46 19.17
CA ALA A 267 5.14 1.50 18.14
C ALA A 267 4.32 2.75 18.48
N TRP A 268 3.07 2.59 18.91
CA TRP A 268 2.16 3.70 19.25
C TRP A 268 2.74 4.63 20.32
N HIS A 269 3.37 4.05 21.34
CA HIS A 269 4.01 4.80 22.42
C HIS A 269 5.27 5.57 21.97
N CYS A 270 5.92 5.13 20.90
CA CYS A 270 7.10 5.81 20.33
C CYS A 270 6.75 6.90 19.31
N VAL A 271 5.54 6.87 18.73
CA VAL A 271 5.11 7.89 17.75
C VAL A 271 4.64 9.16 18.48
N ASP A 272 5.32 10.27 18.18
CA ASP A 272 4.93 11.59 18.66
C ASP A 272 3.63 12.07 18.00
N GLU A 273 2.67 12.46 18.81
CA GLU A 273 1.33 12.86 18.35
C GLU A 273 1.34 14.21 17.61
N THR A 274 2.26 15.11 17.96
CA THR A 274 2.31 16.46 17.37
C THR A 274 2.84 16.47 15.95
N THR A 275 3.75 15.55 15.66
CA THR A 275 4.46 15.45 14.38
C THR A 275 3.91 14.35 13.48
N HIS A 276 3.33 13.28 14.05
CA HIS A 276 2.92 12.07 13.33
C HIS A 276 1.55 11.55 13.76
N LEU A 277 0.59 12.47 13.96
CA LEU A 277 -0.80 12.16 14.34
C LEU A 277 -1.44 11.08 13.46
N ASP A 278 -1.18 11.12 12.15
CA ASP A 278 -1.73 10.16 11.19
C ASP A 278 -1.24 8.75 11.47
N LEU A 279 0.07 8.56 11.58
CA LEU A 279 0.66 7.26 11.83
C LEU A 279 0.18 6.70 13.17
N LYS A 280 0.16 7.56 14.20
CA LYS A 280 -0.34 7.20 15.54
C LYS A 280 -1.80 6.76 15.50
N SER A 281 -2.62 7.47 14.73
CA SER A 281 -4.00 7.08 14.47
C SER A 281 -4.02 5.72 13.78
N MET A 282 -3.30 5.50 12.67
CA MET A 282 -3.31 4.22 11.93
C MET A 282 -2.97 3.02 12.82
N ILE A 283 -2.02 3.19 13.73
CA ILE A 283 -1.64 2.15 14.69
C ILE A 283 -2.79 1.84 15.66
N MET A 284 -3.37 2.86 16.30
CA MET A 284 -4.53 2.73 17.21
C MET A 284 -5.69 2.00 16.51
N ILE A 285 -5.91 2.34 15.25
CA ILE A 285 -6.97 1.82 14.40
C ILE A 285 -6.82 0.33 14.16
N LEU A 286 -5.63 -0.09 13.72
CA LEU A 286 -5.32 -1.49 13.44
C LEU A 286 -5.49 -2.34 14.70
N GLN A 287 -5.08 -1.81 15.86
CA GLN A 287 -5.23 -2.50 17.14
C GLN A 287 -6.69 -2.65 17.56
N ASN A 288 -7.47 -1.55 17.59
CA ASN A 288 -8.89 -1.62 17.96
C ASN A 288 -9.66 -2.52 17.01
N TYR A 289 -9.31 -2.46 15.73
CA TYR A 289 -9.92 -3.28 14.69
C TYR A 289 -9.65 -4.78 14.91
N LEU A 290 -8.41 -5.12 15.25
CA LEU A 290 -8.02 -6.50 15.58
C LEU A 290 -8.73 -7.02 16.83
N ALA A 291 -8.77 -6.21 17.89
CA ALA A 291 -9.46 -6.56 19.14
C ALA A 291 -10.96 -6.76 18.92
N THR A 292 -11.60 -5.90 18.11
CA THR A 292 -13.03 -6.00 17.79
C THR A 292 -13.35 -7.29 17.03
N LEU A 293 -12.54 -7.64 16.02
CA LEU A 293 -12.73 -8.84 15.22
C LEU A 293 -12.58 -10.13 16.03
N THR A 294 -11.69 -10.13 17.02
CA THR A 294 -11.32 -11.32 17.78
C THR A 294 -11.98 -11.39 19.14
N GLY A 295 -12.71 -10.35 19.54
CA GLY A 295 -13.27 -10.21 20.88
C GLY A 295 -12.22 -10.04 21.98
N ARG A 296 -11.00 -9.59 21.63
CA ARG A 296 -9.81 -9.53 22.50
C ARG A 296 -9.54 -8.12 23.04
N TYR A 297 -10.54 -7.44 23.57
CA TYR A 297 -10.38 -6.07 24.10
C TYR A 297 -9.44 -6.01 25.31
N GLU A 298 -9.26 -7.12 26.03
CA GLU A 298 -8.32 -7.24 27.15
C GLU A 298 -6.85 -7.03 26.75
N LEU A 299 -6.54 -7.07 25.46
CA LEU A 299 -5.18 -6.88 24.94
C LEU A 299 -4.85 -5.40 24.66
N LEU A 300 -5.85 -4.51 24.62
CA LEU A 300 -5.64 -3.10 24.34
C LEU A 300 -5.26 -2.34 25.61
N SER A 301 -4.30 -1.43 25.50
CA SER A 301 -3.94 -0.52 26.58
C SER A 301 -5.04 0.54 26.77
N GLN A 302 -5.24 0.99 28.02
CA GLN A 302 -6.23 2.03 28.34
C GLN A 302 -6.02 3.33 27.52
N PRO A 303 -4.79 3.83 27.31
CA PRO A 303 -4.56 5.01 26.48
C PRO A 303 -5.09 4.86 25.04
N ILE A 304 -5.03 3.66 24.48
CA ILE A 304 -5.54 3.37 23.13
C ILE A 304 -7.06 3.36 23.10
N LEU A 305 -7.70 2.77 24.12
CA LEU A 305 -9.15 2.81 24.29
C LEU A 305 -9.65 4.25 24.45
N ASP A 306 -8.98 5.05 25.29
CA ASP A 306 -9.32 6.45 25.54
C ASP A 306 -9.14 7.29 24.27
N ALA A 307 -8.01 7.13 23.57
CA ALA A 307 -7.75 7.81 22.30
C ALA A 307 -8.81 7.44 21.24
N PHE A 308 -9.14 6.15 21.13
CA PHE A 308 -10.17 5.66 20.21
C PHE A 308 -11.54 6.24 20.56
N GLN A 309 -11.90 6.30 21.84
CA GLN A 309 -13.16 6.87 22.29
C GLN A 309 -13.22 8.39 22.05
N ALA A 310 -12.14 9.12 22.29
CA ALA A 310 -12.05 10.55 22.03
C ALA A 310 -12.24 10.85 20.53
N ILE A 311 -11.55 10.08 19.69
CA ILE A 311 -11.69 10.12 18.24
C ILE A 311 -13.13 9.77 17.84
N SER A 312 -13.72 8.70 18.38
CA SER A 312 -15.11 8.27 18.10
C SER A 312 -16.14 9.31 18.46
N SER A 313 -15.96 9.97 19.60
CA SER A 313 -16.90 10.95 20.13
C SER A 313 -16.83 12.28 19.38
N SER A 314 -15.67 12.60 18.81
CA SER A 314 -15.47 13.82 18.00
C SER A 314 -15.90 13.65 16.54
N ALA A 315 -16.12 12.41 16.11
CA ALA A 315 -16.32 12.14 14.70
C ALA A 315 -17.74 12.48 14.24
N ASP A 316 -17.79 13.48 13.38
CA ASP A 316 -18.99 13.92 12.71
C ASP A 316 -19.49 12.88 11.68
N ILE A 317 -20.76 12.49 11.77
CA ILE A 317 -21.42 11.54 10.85
C ILE A 317 -21.26 11.96 9.38
N TYR A 318 -21.21 13.26 9.08
CA TYR A 318 -21.05 13.71 7.70
C TYR A 318 -19.64 13.43 7.15
N MET A 319 -18.62 13.51 7.99
CA MET A 319 -17.27 13.06 7.60
C MET A 319 -17.25 11.55 7.34
N HIS A 320 -17.94 10.76 8.16
CA HIS A 320 -18.06 9.33 7.91
C HIS A 320 -18.68 9.08 6.55
N ILE A 321 -19.85 9.66 6.29
CA ILE A 321 -20.54 9.53 5.00
C ILE A 321 -19.60 9.89 3.85
N TYR A 322 -18.85 11.00 3.93
CA TYR A 322 -17.89 11.38 2.88
C TYR A 322 -16.88 10.27 2.56
N PHE A 323 -16.24 9.69 3.58
CA PHE A 323 -15.21 8.67 3.38
C PHE A 323 -15.78 7.36 2.87
N LEU A 324 -17.02 7.03 3.24
CA LEU A 324 -17.76 5.88 2.73
C LEU A 324 -18.12 6.03 1.28
N LEU A 325 -18.63 7.20 0.91
CA LEU A 325 -18.92 7.51 -0.48
C LEU A 325 -17.64 7.49 -1.31
N LYS A 326 -16.51 8.00 -0.79
CA LYS A 326 -15.19 7.86 -1.43
C LYS A 326 -14.74 6.41 -1.55
N ALA A 327 -15.07 5.55 -0.59
CA ALA A 327 -14.77 4.13 -0.68
C ALA A 327 -15.56 3.42 -1.76
N VAL A 328 -16.87 3.68 -1.83
CA VAL A 328 -17.73 3.13 -2.87
C VAL A 328 -17.31 3.68 -4.25
N ASP A 329 -17.03 4.98 -4.37
CA ASP A 329 -16.50 5.56 -5.61
C ASP A 329 -15.03 5.18 -5.88
N GLY A 330 -14.31 4.61 -4.92
CA GLY A 330 -12.99 4.03 -5.13
C GLY A 330 -13.06 2.56 -5.56
N SER A 331 -14.21 1.90 -5.38
CA SER A 331 -14.32 0.46 -5.52
C SER A 331 -13.97 -0.02 -6.93
N VAL A 332 -13.16 -1.07 -6.97
CA VAL A 332 -12.69 -1.77 -8.17
C VAL A 332 -13.47 -3.06 -8.40
N GLU A 333 -14.52 -3.31 -7.61
CA GLU A 333 -15.35 -4.52 -7.66
C GLU A 333 -16.81 -4.17 -8.00
N CYS A 334 -17.55 -5.14 -8.50
CA CYS A 334 -18.99 -5.01 -8.68
C CYS A 334 -19.69 -4.80 -7.31
N ASN A 335 -20.46 -3.72 -7.16
CA ASN A 335 -21.25 -3.40 -5.95
C ASN A 335 -22.47 -4.32 -5.74
N TYR A 336 -22.60 -5.41 -6.51
CA TYR A 336 -23.60 -6.43 -6.22
C TYR A 336 -22.90 -7.51 -5.38
N LEU A 337 -23.34 -7.65 -4.12
CA LEU A 337 -22.67 -8.40 -3.07
C LEU A 337 -22.33 -9.86 -3.44
N GLU A 338 -23.20 -10.51 -4.21
CA GLU A 338 -23.01 -11.91 -4.64
C GLU A 338 -22.10 -12.06 -5.87
N CYS A 339 -21.78 -10.96 -6.57
CA CYS A 339 -20.97 -11.02 -7.78
C CYS A 339 -19.50 -10.70 -7.50
N ARG A 340 -19.22 -9.55 -6.86
CA ARG A 340 -17.86 -9.06 -6.52
C ARG A 340 -16.79 -9.13 -7.63
N LYS A 341 -17.17 -9.35 -8.90
CA LYS A 341 -16.22 -9.40 -10.02
C LYS A 341 -15.35 -8.16 -10.02
N HIS A 342 -14.04 -8.38 -10.07
CA HIS A 342 -13.06 -7.31 -10.08
C HIS A 342 -13.04 -6.64 -11.46
N THR A 343 -12.68 -5.35 -11.51
CA THR A 343 -12.67 -4.58 -12.76
C THR A 343 -11.70 -5.14 -13.80
N ARG A 344 -10.73 -5.97 -13.40
CA ARG A 344 -9.82 -6.70 -14.30
C ARG A 344 -10.50 -7.85 -15.02
N ASP A 345 -11.51 -8.47 -14.41
CA ASP A 345 -12.22 -9.63 -14.94
C ASP A 345 -13.33 -9.23 -15.93
N ILE A 346 -13.51 -7.93 -16.14
CA ILE A 346 -14.55 -7.37 -17.01
C ILE A 346 -13.95 -7.09 -18.38
N GLU A 347 -14.65 -7.51 -19.43
CA GLU A 347 -14.27 -7.16 -20.79
C GLU A 347 -14.24 -5.64 -20.97
N GLY A 348 -13.14 -5.11 -21.49
CA GLY A 348 -12.92 -3.66 -21.55
C GLY A 348 -12.68 -3.01 -20.18
N GLY A 349 -12.42 -3.81 -19.14
CA GLY A 349 -11.90 -3.52 -17.81
C GLY A 349 -12.44 -2.27 -17.13
N ARG A 350 -13.74 -1.99 -17.27
CA ARG A 350 -14.41 -0.87 -16.62
C ARG A 350 -15.78 -1.32 -16.15
N LEU A 351 -16.03 -1.10 -14.87
CA LEU A 351 -17.36 -1.28 -14.30
C LEU A 351 -18.27 -0.11 -14.73
N ARG A 352 -19.54 -0.43 -15.00
CA ARG A 352 -20.57 0.55 -15.37
C ARG A 352 -21.09 1.24 -14.13
N LYS A 353 -21.07 2.57 -14.10
CA LYS A 353 -21.67 3.35 -13.01
C LYS A 353 -23.21 3.31 -13.08
N CYS A 354 -23.87 3.40 -11.93
CA CYS A 354 -25.32 3.61 -11.86
C CYS A 354 -25.70 4.88 -12.65
N GLY A 355 -26.72 4.80 -13.51
CA GLY A 355 -27.12 5.92 -14.37
C GLY A 355 -27.64 7.15 -13.61
N SER A 356 -28.17 6.96 -12.40
CA SER A 356 -28.69 8.04 -11.55
C SER A 356 -27.61 8.57 -10.60
N CYS A 357 -27.27 7.86 -9.52
CA CYS A 357 -26.35 8.38 -8.50
C CYS A 357 -24.87 8.40 -8.92
N ARG A 358 -24.48 7.68 -9.99
CA ARG A 358 -23.09 7.55 -10.48
C ARG A 358 -22.04 7.05 -9.48
N LEU A 359 -22.47 6.62 -8.29
CA LEU A 359 -21.61 6.12 -7.22
C LEU A 359 -21.28 4.64 -7.39
N THR A 360 -22.30 3.79 -7.36
CA THR A 360 -22.16 2.34 -7.42
C THR A 360 -21.78 1.89 -8.83
N ARG A 361 -21.04 0.79 -8.91
CA ARG A 361 -20.42 0.23 -10.10
C ARG A 361 -20.82 -1.23 -10.29
N TYR A 362 -21.04 -1.63 -11.53
CA TYR A 362 -21.53 -2.95 -11.88
C TYR A 362 -20.78 -3.53 -13.06
N CYS A 363 -20.51 -4.83 -13.02
CA CYS A 363 -19.95 -5.55 -14.16
C CYS A 363 -20.94 -5.67 -15.33
N SER A 364 -22.26 -5.62 -15.06
CA SER A 364 -23.31 -5.79 -16.07
C SER A 364 -24.59 -5.06 -15.68
N ARG A 365 -25.49 -4.84 -16.66
CA ARG A 365 -26.85 -4.32 -16.41
C ARG A 365 -27.68 -5.27 -15.54
N GLU A 366 -27.42 -6.56 -15.64
CA GLU A 366 -28.11 -7.59 -14.86
C GLU A 366 -27.75 -7.50 -13.38
N CYS A 367 -26.46 -7.36 -13.04
CA CYS A 367 -26.04 -7.11 -11.65
C CYS A 367 -26.61 -5.82 -11.08
N GLN A 368 -26.73 -4.76 -11.89
CA GLN A 368 -27.41 -3.54 -11.47
C GLN A 368 -28.89 -3.78 -11.15
N LYS A 369 -29.63 -4.52 -11.99
CA LYS A 369 -31.03 -4.87 -11.75
C LYS A 369 -31.21 -5.70 -10.48
N ARG A 370 -30.33 -6.67 -10.24
CA ARG A 370 -30.36 -7.49 -9.03
C ARG A 370 -30.10 -6.64 -7.79
N HIS A 371 -29.05 -5.83 -7.79
CA HIS A 371 -28.76 -4.91 -6.68
C HIS A 371 -29.89 -3.88 -6.46
N TRP A 372 -30.60 -3.48 -7.52
CA TRP A 372 -31.73 -2.55 -7.44
C TRP A 372 -32.86 -3.03 -6.52
N VAL A 373 -33.10 -4.35 -6.45
CA VAL A 373 -34.18 -4.97 -5.67
C VAL A 373 -33.68 -5.94 -4.59
N ALA A 374 -32.36 -6.13 -4.48
CA ALA A 374 -31.74 -7.05 -3.52
C ALA A 374 -32.15 -6.73 -2.09
N GLN A 375 -32.46 -7.76 -1.32
CA GLN A 375 -32.73 -7.64 0.12
C GLN A 375 -31.43 -7.92 0.90
N PRO A 376 -31.28 -7.36 2.12
CA PRO A 376 -32.23 -6.48 2.82
C PRO A 376 -32.20 -5.01 2.34
N LEU A 377 -31.23 -4.63 1.50
CA LEU A 377 -30.93 -3.22 1.18
C LEU A 377 -30.95 -2.95 -0.32
N PRO A 378 -32.14 -2.77 -0.90
CA PRO A 378 -32.24 -2.55 -2.33
C PRO A 378 -31.71 -1.15 -2.68
N HIS A 379 -30.79 -1.06 -3.63
CA HIS A 379 -30.16 0.20 -4.04
C HIS A 379 -31.17 1.29 -4.43
N ARG A 380 -32.37 0.90 -4.91
CA ARG A 380 -33.45 1.82 -5.26
C ARG A 380 -33.86 2.76 -4.13
N LEU A 381 -33.72 2.33 -2.87
CA LEU A 381 -34.10 3.14 -1.70
C LEU A 381 -33.13 4.30 -1.48
N ILE A 382 -31.84 4.07 -1.72
CA ILE A 382 -30.81 5.06 -1.44
C ILE A 382 -30.37 5.87 -2.66
N CYS A 383 -30.57 5.35 -3.86
CA CYS A 383 -30.11 6.00 -5.09
C CYS A 383 -30.59 7.46 -5.24
N PRO A 384 -31.86 7.80 -4.91
CA PRO A 384 -32.31 9.20 -4.91
C PRO A 384 -31.57 10.06 -3.87
N ALA A 385 -31.40 9.57 -2.65
CA ALA A 385 -30.71 10.29 -1.58
C ALA A 385 -29.25 10.59 -1.92
N LEU A 386 -28.54 9.63 -2.52
CA LEU A 386 -27.17 9.83 -3.00
C LEU A 386 -27.10 10.87 -4.12
N THR A 387 -28.03 10.78 -5.08
CA THR A 387 -28.11 11.73 -6.19
C THR A 387 -28.28 13.16 -5.65
N GLU A 388 -29.14 13.30 -4.64
CA GLU A 388 -29.39 14.59 -4.01
C GLU A 388 -28.19 15.11 -3.21
N ILE A 389 -27.54 14.27 -2.39
CA ILE A 389 -26.32 14.67 -1.66
C ILE A 389 -25.29 15.26 -2.64
N PHE A 390 -25.07 14.62 -3.79
CA PHE A 390 -24.09 15.11 -4.76
C PHE A 390 -24.47 16.41 -5.48
N GLN A 391 -25.72 16.86 -5.38
CA GLN A 391 -26.12 18.17 -5.91
C GLN A 391 -25.59 19.33 -5.03
N PHE A 392 -25.50 19.14 -3.71
CA PHE A 392 -25.05 20.19 -2.80
C PHE A 392 -23.69 19.90 -2.12
N ALA A 393 -23.25 18.65 -2.10
CA ALA A 393 -21.99 18.20 -1.52
C ALA A 393 -21.29 17.18 -2.45
N PRO A 394 -20.70 17.62 -3.57
CA PRO A 394 -20.01 16.72 -4.50
C PRO A 394 -18.74 16.13 -3.88
N LEU A 395 -18.35 14.90 -4.24
CA LEU A 395 -17.14 14.25 -3.72
C LEU A 395 -15.82 14.90 -4.16
N SER A 396 -15.84 15.94 -4.99
CA SER A 396 -14.62 16.66 -5.39
C SER A 396 -14.12 17.65 -4.34
N ILE A 397 -14.93 18.01 -3.33
CA ILE A 397 -14.54 18.90 -2.24
C ILE A 397 -13.88 18.13 -1.09
N SER A 398 -13.24 18.85 -0.15
CA SER A 398 -12.65 18.25 1.04
C SER A 398 -13.70 17.65 1.99
N SER A 399 -13.30 16.70 2.83
CA SER A 399 -14.15 16.09 3.85
C SER A 399 -14.78 17.14 4.78
N ALA A 400 -13.99 18.11 5.22
CA ALA A 400 -14.46 19.21 6.07
C ALA A 400 -15.52 20.07 5.37
N ALA A 401 -15.28 20.45 4.10
CA ALA A 401 -16.25 21.22 3.32
C ALA A 401 -17.54 20.42 3.05
N PHE A 402 -17.42 19.13 2.75
CA PHE A 402 -18.56 18.22 2.61
C PHE A 402 -19.41 18.18 3.88
N GLY A 403 -18.78 18.07 5.06
CA GLY A 403 -19.47 18.09 6.34
C GLY A 403 -20.22 19.39 6.61
N VAL A 404 -19.62 20.54 6.28
CA VAL A 404 -20.27 21.86 6.38
C VAL A 404 -21.49 21.92 5.46
N MET A 405 -21.36 21.52 4.19
CA MET A 405 -22.47 21.51 3.23
C MET A 405 -23.62 20.60 3.67
N CYS A 406 -23.33 19.44 4.25
CA CYS A 406 -24.37 18.56 4.79
C CYS A 406 -25.11 19.19 5.98
N ARG A 407 -24.39 19.82 6.91
CA ARG A 407 -24.97 20.52 8.07
C ARG A 407 -25.89 21.68 7.68
N THR A 408 -25.50 22.43 6.66
CA THR A 408 -26.27 23.60 6.18
C THR A 408 -27.35 23.24 5.18
N SER A 409 -27.47 21.97 4.80
CA SER A 409 -28.49 21.51 3.85
C SER A 409 -29.90 21.59 4.49
N PRO A 410 -30.97 21.73 3.69
CA PRO A 410 -32.33 21.69 4.21
C PRO A 410 -32.78 20.28 4.65
N ARG A 411 -31.92 19.26 4.53
CA ARG A 411 -32.27 17.88 4.82
C ARG A 411 -32.16 17.60 6.33
N PRO A 412 -33.14 16.87 6.91
CA PRO A 412 -33.09 16.54 8.33
C PRO A 412 -31.96 15.55 8.62
N HIS A 413 -31.48 15.53 9.87
CA HIS A 413 -30.41 14.61 10.30
C HIS A 413 -30.74 13.12 10.02
N SER A 414 -32.01 12.72 10.13
CA SER A 414 -32.48 11.37 9.82
C SER A 414 -32.23 10.94 8.37
N PHE A 415 -32.19 11.88 7.42
CA PHE A 415 -31.83 11.61 6.03
C PHE A 415 -30.38 11.12 5.91
N PHE A 416 -29.47 11.78 6.61
CA PHE A 416 -28.06 11.40 6.62
C PHE A 416 -27.83 10.11 7.41
N HIS A 417 -28.58 9.89 8.49
CA HIS A 417 -28.57 8.59 9.18
C HIS A 417 -29.07 7.45 8.30
N LEU A 418 -30.07 7.66 7.45
CA LEU A 418 -30.51 6.65 6.48
C LEU A 418 -29.39 6.33 5.49
N VAL A 419 -28.71 7.35 4.96
CA VAL A 419 -27.57 7.17 4.04
C VAL A 419 -26.42 6.46 4.73
N TYR A 420 -26.05 6.91 5.93
CA TYR A 420 -25.05 6.27 6.75
C TYR A 420 -25.42 4.82 7.04
N SER A 421 -26.66 4.55 7.47
CA SER A 421 -27.13 3.19 7.76
C SER A 421 -27.15 2.32 6.50
N PHE A 422 -27.53 2.84 5.33
CA PHE A 422 -27.48 2.08 4.09
C PHE A 422 -26.04 1.74 3.71
N LEU A 423 -25.16 2.74 3.76
CA LEU A 423 -23.74 2.52 3.51
C LEU A 423 -23.26 1.48 4.51
N CYS A 424 -23.56 1.62 5.79
CA CYS A 424 -23.20 0.67 6.83
C CYS A 424 -23.78 -0.71 6.55
N GLN A 425 -25.08 -0.92 6.41
CA GLN A 425 -25.68 -2.26 6.49
C GLN A 425 -25.35 -3.22 5.33
N ASP A 426 -24.72 -2.80 4.24
CA ASP A 426 -24.02 -3.75 3.35
C ASP A 426 -22.91 -4.37 4.20
N GLU A 427 -23.03 -5.61 4.72
CA GLU A 427 -22.05 -6.17 5.67
C GLU A 427 -20.59 -6.07 5.16
N ALA A 428 -20.41 -6.15 3.83
CA ALA A 428 -19.12 -5.90 3.20
C ALA A 428 -18.67 -4.44 3.35
N LEU A 429 -19.61 -3.50 3.34
CA LEU A 429 -19.40 -2.08 3.59
C LEU A 429 -19.40 -1.72 5.09
N ASN A 430 -20.32 -2.15 5.98
CA ASN A 430 -20.38 -1.86 7.44
C ASN A 430 -19.05 -2.05 8.11
N PHE A 431 -18.47 -3.20 7.81
CA PHE A 431 -17.19 -3.53 8.36
C PHE A 431 -16.09 -2.72 7.68
N ARG A 432 -16.18 -2.37 6.38
CA ARG A 432 -15.32 -1.36 5.71
C ARG A 432 -15.54 0.08 6.27
N ILE A 433 -16.60 0.38 7.05
CA ILE A 433 -16.98 1.72 7.55
C ILE A 433 -16.38 2.04 8.90
N THR A 434 -16.57 1.18 9.90
CA THR A 434 -15.80 1.24 11.17
C THR A 434 -14.30 1.23 10.85
N ARG A 435 -13.96 0.55 9.75
CA ARG A 435 -12.64 0.47 9.17
C ARG A 435 -12.08 1.76 8.57
N ARG A 436 -12.76 2.41 7.63
CA ARG A 436 -12.21 3.61 6.97
C ARG A 436 -12.36 4.85 7.82
N TRP A 437 -13.37 4.95 8.69
CA TRP A 437 -13.52 6.13 9.55
C TRP A 437 -12.24 6.39 10.36
N LEU A 438 -11.74 5.31 10.95
CA LEU A 438 -10.46 5.25 11.59
C LEU A 438 -9.34 5.73 10.64
N VAL A 439 -9.12 5.02 9.53
CA VAL A 439 -8.04 5.33 8.57
C VAL A 439 -8.09 6.77 8.04
N THR A 440 -9.27 7.37 7.92
CA THR A 440 -9.38 8.67 7.27
C THR A 440 -9.17 9.85 8.20
N LEU A 441 -8.96 9.63 9.50
CA LEU A 441 -8.22 10.57 10.34
C LEU A 441 -6.74 10.63 9.93
N SER A 442 -6.16 9.52 9.48
CA SER A 442 -4.78 9.45 8.97
C SER A 442 -4.61 9.85 7.51
N ILE A 443 -5.59 9.61 6.63
CA ILE A 443 -5.46 9.99 5.21
C ILE A 443 -5.57 11.51 5.01
N CYS A 444 -6.18 12.24 5.94
CA CYS A 444 -6.26 13.71 5.87
C CYS A 444 -4.89 14.41 5.97
N CYS A 445 -3.85 13.84 6.60
CA CYS A 445 -2.50 14.42 6.52
C CYS A 445 -1.52 13.65 5.59
N VAL A 446 -1.75 12.37 5.24
CA VAL A 446 -0.93 11.66 4.22
C VAL A 446 -1.06 12.28 2.81
N PHE A 447 -2.26 12.69 2.37
CA PHE A 447 -2.39 13.41 1.08
C PHE A 447 -1.80 14.83 1.11
N SER A 448 -1.55 15.41 2.29
CA SER A 448 -0.78 16.66 2.40
C SER A 448 0.72 16.44 2.22
N PHE A 449 1.22 15.20 2.37
CA PHE A 449 2.64 14.88 2.17
C PHE A 449 2.95 14.60 0.69
N GLN A 450 2.10 13.83 -0.01
CA GLN A 450 2.27 13.55 -1.45
C GLN A 450 2.02 14.74 -2.40
N CYS A 451 1.52 15.87 -1.90
CA CYS A 451 1.40 17.12 -2.65
C CYS A 451 2.34 18.24 -2.14
N ARG A 452 3.27 17.93 -1.23
CA ARG A 452 4.28 18.89 -0.71
C ARG A 452 5.73 18.53 -1.04
N THR A 453 5.94 17.52 -1.88
CA THR A 453 7.16 17.29 -2.66
C THR A 453 6.83 17.50 -4.13
#